data_AF-A0A238KKH5-F1
#
_entry.id   AF-A0A238KKH5-F1
#
_cell.length_a   1.000
_cell.length_b   1.000
_cell.length_c   1.000
_cell.angle_alpha   90.00
_cell.angle_beta   90.00
_cell.angle_gamma   90.00
#
_symmetry.space_group_name_H-M   'P 1'
#
loop_
_entity.id
_entity.type
_entity.pdbx_description
1 polymer ?
#
loop_
_entity_poly.entity_id
_entity_poly.type
_entity_poly.pdbx_seq_one_letter_code
_entity_poly.pdbx_strand_id
1 'polypeptide(L)'
;MSKATQFLVVDTPRAAPRRTITRARRPIGDYLLERNAVSPDALIKALALQRRQDLRLGDILLAHGMVAEDDLTAALAAQYGALPADLAQLPPDPRLIDAMGIDMCLREGAVPVRRLGGATIIATSRPEAFQVLRQKLPKSFGEPIMAFSGERDIHAAILATRNRQLTQKAETRVAEDESCRFWYGATPRNILTMLILGLFCAVLAAPVPTITALTFWALFTLLATTALKCAAAITTLRARKHAQQSGPPPERPAIARLPVVSVMVPLFHEEDIAKRLVDRLGRLTYPKELLDICLVTEADDETTRAMLARSRLPYWMRVITVPTGSLKTKPRALNFALDFCRGSIIGVYDAEDAPDPDQIHRIVRLFHERGPEVACLQGQLDFYNTSKNWFSRCFTIEYAAWFRIILPGIARMGLVVPLGGTTLFFRRPALESLGGWDAHNVTEDADLGIRLARHGYRTELVETTTFEEANCRLWPWVKQRSRWLKGYAMTWSVHMRQPKRLWRELGPWKFAGFQVMFLGTLSQFLLVPLMWSFWLIALGLPHPLTGVLPQQVMLFVGALFILTEVANIAIGIAGASLAGKRGLWGWVPSLHVYYPLAAIATYKAVFEMVVKPFYWDKTCHGIADEEEAQTP
;
A
#
# COMPACT_ATOMS: atom_id res chain seq x y z
N MET A 1 28.95 11.30 -77.91
CA MET A 1 30.17 12.16 -77.90
C MET A 1 30.19 12.86 -76.54
N SER A 2 30.84 12.31 -75.52
CA SER A 2 32.27 12.40 -75.15
C SER A 2 32.72 13.78 -74.64
N LYS A 3 33.10 13.80 -73.35
CA LYS A 3 34.12 14.63 -72.65
C LYS A 3 33.84 16.14 -72.51
N ALA A 4 34.30 16.87 -71.50
CA ALA A 4 34.87 16.66 -70.17
C ALA A 4 35.29 18.06 -69.71
N THR A 5 35.09 18.46 -68.44
CA THR A 5 36.02 19.40 -67.77
C THR A 5 35.91 19.27 -66.24
N GLN A 6 37.02 18.84 -65.63
CA GLN A 6 37.29 18.86 -64.18
C GLN A 6 37.70 20.28 -63.77
N PHE A 7 37.32 20.72 -62.58
CA PHE A 7 38.02 21.78 -61.85
C PHE A 7 38.32 21.35 -60.42
N LEU A 8 39.52 21.75 -59.99
CA LEU A 8 40.27 21.35 -58.81
C LEU A 8 39.57 21.65 -57.48
N VAL A 9 39.70 20.72 -56.53
CA VAL A 9 39.45 20.90 -55.11
C VAL A 9 40.73 21.42 -54.45
N VAL A 10 40.64 22.55 -53.76
CA VAL A 10 41.69 23.06 -52.86
C VAL A 10 41.33 22.59 -51.44
N ASP A 11 42.12 21.66 -50.91
CA ASP A 11 42.02 21.17 -49.53
C ASP A 11 42.49 22.25 -48.55
N THR A 12 41.56 22.89 -47.85
CA THR A 12 41.85 23.62 -46.60
C THR A 12 41.89 22.63 -45.44
N PRO A 13 42.95 22.60 -44.60
CA PRO A 13 43.07 21.64 -43.52
C PRO A 13 41.96 21.85 -42.48
N ARG A 14 41.11 20.84 -42.30
CA ARG A 14 40.16 20.72 -41.19
C ARG A 14 40.91 20.91 -39.88
N ALA A 15 40.60 21.98 -39.15
CA ALA A 15 41.01 22.13 -37.77
C ALA A 15 40.57 20.88 -36.98
N ALA A 16 41.55 20.16 -36.44
CA ALA A 16 41.32 18.99 -35.62
C ALA A 16 40.38 19.36 -34.45
N PRO A 17 39.40 18.50 -34.09
CA PRO A 17 38.57 18.75 -32.92
C PRO A 17 39.48 18.84 -31.70
N ARG A 18 39.44 19.99 -31.01
CA ARG A 18 40.07 20.15 -29.69
C ARG A 18 39.49 19.05 -28.79
N ARG A 19 40.27 18.00 -28.56
CA ARG A 19 40.03 17.05 -27.47
C ARG A 19 40.05 17.84 -26.18
N THR A 20 38.87 18.18 -25.65
CA THR A 20 38.72 18.53 -24.24
C THR A 20 39.16 17.31 -23.43
N ILE A 21 40.39 17.33 -22.95
CA ILE A 21 40.87 16.43 -21.91
C ILE A 21 40.07 16.80 -20.67
N THR A 22 38.95 16.11 -20.43
CA THR A 22 38.30 16.14 -19.12
C THR A 22 39.28 15.52 -18.14
N ARG A 23 39.99 16.36 -17.39
CA ARG A 23 40.77 15.93 -16.21
C ARG A 23 39.84 15.04 -15.38
N ALA A 24 40.24 13.79 -15.12
CA ALA A 24 39.46 12.89 -14.29
C ALA A 24 39.22 13.60 -12.94
N ARG A 25 37.94 13.83 -12.60
CA ARG A 25 37.59 14.50 -11.35
C ARG A 25 38.10 13.66 -10.18
N ARG A 26 38.68 14.31 -9.19
CA ARG A 26 39.13 13.64 -7.95
C ARG A 26 37.93 12.94 -7.29
N PRO A 27 38.07 11.71 -6.76
CA PRO A 27 37.02 11.02 -6.02
C PRO A 27 36.52 11.83 -4.81
N ILE A 28 35.23 11.67 -4.45
CA ILE A 28 34.62 12.36 -3.31
C ILE A 28 35.30 12.01 -1.98
N GLY A 29 35.81 10.77 -1.86
CA GLY A 29 36.54 10.29 -0.69
C GLY A 29 37.77 11.13 -0.37
N ASP A 30 38.49 11.63 -1.38
CA ASP A 30 39.67 12.46 -1.18
C ASP A 30 39.28 13.81 -0.55
N TYR A 31 38.20 14.43 -1.03
CA TYR A 31 37.69 15.68 -0.46
C TYR A 31 37.22 15.50 0.99
N LEU A 32 36.59 14.36 1.30
CA LEU A 32 36.15 14.04 2.65
C LEU A 32 37.32 13.80 3.60
N LEU A 33 38.39 13.15 3.14
CA LEU A 33 39.62 12.93 3.90
C LEU A 33 40.37 14.24 4.16
N GLU A 34 40.51 15.10 3.14
CA GLU A 34 41.15 16.42 3.27
C GLU A 34 40.44 17.32 4.29
N ARG A 35 39.12 17.15 4.42
CA ARG A 35 38.29 17.87 5.38
C ARG A 35 38.26 17.23 6.78
N ASN A 36 38.94 16.09 6.99
CA ASN A 36 38.81 15.27 8.19
C ASN A 36 37.36 14.86 8.51
N ALA A 37 36.50 14.78 7.49
CA ALA A 37 35.08 14.47 7.64
C ALA A 37 34.78 12.97 7.66
N VAL A 38 35.73 12.14 7.24
CA VAL A 38 35.63 10.66 7.25
C VAL A 38 36.99 10.05 7.62
N SER A 39 36.99 8.93 8.34
CA SER A 39 38.24 8.19 8.58
C SER A 39 38.61 7.31 7.38
N PRO A 40 39.91 7.02 7.16
CA PRO A 40 40.34 6.10 6.10
C PRO A 40 39.68 4.73 6.17
N ASP A 41 39.55 4.15 7.37
CA ASP A 41 38.92 2.84 7.56
C ASP A 41 37.43 2.86 7.21
N ALA A 42 36.72 3.92 7.59
CA ALA A 42 35.32 4.12 7.24
C ALA A 42 35.14 4.24 5.72
N LEU A 43 36.03 4.98 5.04
CA LEU A 43 36.00 5.13 3.60
C LEU A 43 36.24 3.80 2.87
N ILE A 44 37.22 3.00 3.31
CA ILE A 44 37.49 1.66 2.74
C ILE A 44 36.27 0.74 2.90
N LYS A 45 35.66 0.73 4.09
CA LYS A 45 34.44 -0.05 4.36
C LYS A 45 33.28 0.39 3.47
N ALA A 46 33.07 1.68 3.31
CA ALA A 46 32.00 2.22 2.46
C ALA A 46 32.23 1.90 0.97
N LEU A 47 33.48 1.97 0.49
CA LEU A 47 33.84 1.56 -0.88
C LEU A 47 33.61 0.06 -1.12
N ALA A 48 33.84 -0.78 -0.11
CA ALA A 48 33.56 -2.22 -0.20
C ALA A 48 32.05 -2.50 -0.32
N LEU A 49 31.21 -1.78 0.42
CA LEU A 49 29.75 -1.85 0.33
C LEU A 49 29.24 -1.35 -1.02
N GLN A 50 29.79 -0.23 -1.51
CA GLN A 50 29.42 0.37 -2.79
C GLN A 50 29.59 -0.60 -3.97
N ARG A 51 30.59 -1.50 -3.93
CA ARG A 51 30.80 -2.49 -5.00
C ARG A 51 29.67 -3.51 -5.12
N ARG A 52 28.86 -3.71 -4.07
CA ARG A 52 27.79 -4.71 -4.00
C ARG A 52 26.39 -4.11 -4.07
N GLN A 53 26.27 -2.79 -4.10
CA GLN A 53 25.01 -2.07 -3.95
C GLN A 53 24.90 -0.97 -5.01
N ASP A 54 23.68 -0.63 -5.40
CA ASP A 54 23.43 0.46 -6.34
C ASP A 54 23.25 1.79 -5.58
N LEU A 55 24.24 2.17 -4.79
CA LEU A 55 24.22 3.36 -3.94
C LEU A 55 25.41 4.28 -4.18
N ARG A 56 25.21 5.56 -3.86
CA ARG A 56 26.27 6.56 -3.85
C ARG A 56 27.11 6.36 -2.59
N LEU A 57 28.41 6.58 -2.72
CA LEU A 57 29.34 6.46 -1.58
C LEU A 57 28.91 7.36 -0.41
N GLY A 58 28.43 8.58 -0.72
CA GLY A 58 27.90 9.50 0.28
C GLY A 58 26.69 8.96 1.04
N ASP A 59 25.74 8.30 0.36
CA ASP A 59 24.55 7.72 1.01
C ASP A 59 24.95 6.58 1.96
N ILE A 60 25.94 5.76 1.57
CA ILE A 60 26.48 4.68 2.42
C ILE A 60 27.16 5.28 3.66
N LEU A 61 27.99 6.30 3.48
CA LEU A 61 28.69 6.97 4.58
C LEU A 61 27.69 7.59 5.57
N LEU A 62 26.64 8.27 5.07
CA LEU A 62 25.59 8.85 5.91
C LEU A 62 24.78 7.78 6.65
N ALA A 63 24.38 6.71 5.96
CA ALA A 63 23.57 5.63 6.55
C ALA A 63 24.27 4.92 7.72
N HIS A 64 25.61 4.88 7.70
CA HIS A 64 26.41 4.32 8.79
C HIS A 64 26.93 5.36 9.79
N GLY A 65 26.53 6.63 9.68
CA GLY A 65 27.00 7.70 10.56
C GLY A 65 28.51 7.95 10.46
N MET A 66 29.10 7.65 9.31
CA MET A 66 30.54 7.81 9.04
C MET A 66 30.91 9.23 8.58
N VAL A 67 29.92 10.03 8.17
CA VAL A 67 30.08 11.43 7.72
C VAL A 67 28.83 12.23 8.14
N ALA A 68 28.98 13.53 8.37
CA ALA A 68 27.85 14.45 8.54
C ALA A 68 27.30 14.93 7.18
N GLU A 69 26.01 15.28 7.14
CA GLU A 69 25.32 15.74 5.91
C GLU A 69 25.93 17.03 5.35
N ASP A 70 26.30 17.97 6.24
CA ASP A 70 26.91 19.25 5.85
C ASP A 70 28.31 19.06 5.25
N ASP A 71 29.09 18.14 5.80
CA ASP A 71 30.43 17.83 5.29
C ASP A 71 30.38 17.15 3.93
N LEU A 72 29.45 16.21 3.74
CA LEU A 72 29.23 15.57 2.45
C LEU A 72 28.77 16.59 1.40
N THR A 73 27.86 17.47 1.78
CA THR A 73 27.35 18.57 0.94
C THR A 73 28.49 19.49 0.49
N ALA A 74 29.32 19.94 1.44
CA ALA A 74 30.46 20.80 1.13
C ALA A 74 31.49 20.09 0.24
N ALA A 75 31.75 18.80 0.47
CA ALA A 75 32.66 18.00 -0.36
C ALA A 75 32.12 17.82 -1.79
N LEU A 76 30.82 17.58 -1.96
CA LEU A 76 30.18 17.49 -3.28
C LEU A 76 30.22 18.82 -4.03
N ALA A 77 29.91 19.93 -3.35
CA ALA A 77 30.00 21.26 -3.95
C ALA A 77 31.43 21.55 -4.47
N ALA A 78 32.45 21.24 -3.67
CA ALA A 78 33.85 21.39 -4.06
C ALA A 78 34.23 20.47 -5.23
N GLN A 79 33.83 19.19 -5.19
CA GLN A 79 34.14 18.21 -6.24
C GLN A 79 33.59 18.62 -7.61
N TYR A 80 32.40 19.21 -7.64
CA TYR A 80 31.70 19.58 -8.87
C TYR A 80 31.88 21.05 -9.26
N GLY A 81 32.56 21.86 -8.44
CA GLY A 81 32.68 23.31 -8.64
C GLY A 81 31.33 24.01 -8.67
N ALA A 82 30.35 23.48 -7.93
CA ALA A 82 28.99 24.00 -7.89
C ALA A 82 28.86 25.05 -6.79
N LEU A 83 28.19 26.17 -7.09
CA LEU A 83 27.84 27.14 -6.06
C LEU A 83 26.75 26.56 -5.16
N PRO A 84 26.86 26.69 -3.83
CA PRO A 84 25.76 26.33 -2.94
C PRO A 84 24.57 27.27 -3.19
N ALA A 85 23.36 26.72 -3.24
CA ALA A 85 22.12 27.46 -3.35
C ALA A 85 21.31 27.32 -2.06
N ASP A 86 21.13 28.44 -1.37
CA ASP A 86 20.16 28.58 -0.29
C ASP A 86 18.79 28.87 -0.89
N LEU A 87 17.95 27.84 -0.94
CA LEU A 87 16.61 27.91 -1.52
C LEU A 87 15.59 28.64 -0.61
N ALA A 88 15.93 28.88 0.66
CA ALA A 88 15.10 29.69 1.56
C ALA A 88 15.28 31.19 1.26
N GLN A 89 16.51 31.61 1.00
CA GLN A 89 16.81 33.00 0.58
C GLN A 89 16.48 33.26 -0.89
N LEU A 90 16.70 32.26 -1.75
CA LEU A 90 16.46 32.35 -3.18
C LEU A 90 15.42 31.32 -3.64
N PRO A 91 14.12 31.57 -3.38
CA PRO A 91 13.08 30.61 -3.70
C PRO A 91 13.00 30.37 -5.22
N PRO A 92 12.70 29.14 -5.65
CA PRO A 92 12.61 28.82 -7.07
C PRO A 92 11.44 29.51 -7.78
N ASP A 93 11.60 29.87 -9.06
CA ASP A 93 10.52 30.47 -9.85
C ASP A 93 9.40 29.44 -10.13
N PRO A 94 8.17 29.70 -9.65
CA PRO A 94 6.97 28.91 -9.93
C PRO A 94 6.84 28.44 -11.39
N ARG A 95 7.05 29.35 -12.34
CA ARG A 95 6.82 29.11 -13.78
C ARG A 95 7.86 28.16 -14.36
N LEU A 96 9.08 28.19 -13.83
CA LEU A 96 10.13 27.27 -14.25
C LEU A 96 9.87 25.86 -13.69
N ILE A 97 9.35 25.75 -12.46
CA ILE A 97 8.89 24.45 -11.93
C ILE A 97 7.79 23.87 -12.83
N ASP A 98 6.80 24.67 -13.21
CA ASP A 98 5.71 24.20 -14.08
C ASP A 98 6.23 23.76 -15.45
N ALA A 99 7.21 24.48 -16.00
CA ALA A 99 7.82 24.15 -17.28
C ALA A 99 8.69 22.88 -17.23
N MET A 100 9.36 22.61 -16.11
CA MET A 100 10.12 21.37 -15.89
C MET A 100 9.20 20.19 -15.50
N GLY A 101 8.08 20.48 -14.84
CA GLY A 101 7.17 19.52 -14.25
C GLY A 101 7.60 19.13 -12.82
N ILE A 102 6.64 19.13 -11.89
CA ILE A 102 6.88 18.80 -10.47
C ILE A 102 7.43 17.38 -10.32
N ASP A 103 6.86 16.42 -11.04
CA ASP A 103 7.26 15.01 -10.97
C ASP A 103 8.70 14.79 -11.42
N MET A 104 9.14 15.55 -12.42
CA MET A 104 10.53 15.55 -12.85
C MET A 104 11.44 16.19 -11.81
N CYS A 105 11.01 17.30 -11.19
CA CYS A 105 11.77 17.96 -10.13
C CYS A 105 12.04 17.02 -8.94
N LEU A 106 10.99 16.34 -8.46
CA LEU A 106 11.09 15.39 -7.35
C LEU A 106 11.90 14.14 -7.72
N ARG A 107 11.63 13.56 -8.90
CA ARG A 107 12.32 12.34 -9.35
C ARG A 107 13.82 12.55 -9.54
N GLU A 108 14.20 13.66 -10.16
CA GLU A 108 15.59 13.97 -10.49
C GLU A 108 16.32 14.66 -9.32
N GLY A 109 15.61 15.09 -8.27
CA GLY A 109 16.19 15.83 -7.14
C GLY A 109 16.78 17.16 -7.60
N ALA A 110 16.02 17.90 -8.41
CA ALA A 110 16.45 19.16 -8.99
C ALA A 110 15.30 20.15 -9.15
N VAL A 111 15.56 21.43 -8.92
CA VAL A 111 14.55 22.50 -9.04
C VAL A 111 15.14 23.71 -9.77
N PRO A 112 14.44 24.28 -10.77
CA PRO A 112 14.93 25.45 -11.47
C PRO A 112 14.67 26.71 -10.65
N VAL A 113 15.74 27.42 -10.31
CA VAL A 113 15.69 28.52 -9.36
C VAL A 113 15.30 29.83 -10.04
N ARG A 114 16.04 30.21 -11.09
CA ARG A 114 15.82 31.48 -11.80
C ARG A 114 16.46 31.48 -13.17
N ARG A 115 15.93 32.31 -14.06
CA ARG A 115 16.53 32.63 -15.35
C ARG A 115 17.42 33.86 -15.26
N LEU A 116 18.62 33.77 -15.80
CA LEU A 116 19.59 34.87 -15.95
C LEU A 116 19.95 34.99 -17.44
N GLY A 117 19.24 35.86 -18.16
CA GLY A 117 19.39 36.03 -19.61
C GLY A 117 19.13 34.73 -20.38
N GLY A 118 20.16 34.24 -21.08
CA GLY A 118 20.13 33.00 -21.86
C GLY A 118 20.37 31.73 -21.04
N ALA A 119 20.52 31.82 -19.72
CA ALA A 119 20.85 30.70 -18.84
C ALA A 119 19.80 30.52 -17.73
N THR A 120 19.69 29.31 -17.19
CA THR A 120 18.81 28.99 -16.05
C THR A 120 19.60 28.31 -14.95
N ILE A 121 19.53 28.83 -13.73
CA ILE A 121 20.12 28.20 -12.55
C ILE A 121 19.22 27.05 -12.11
N ILE A 122 19.81 25.87 -11.91
CA ILE A 122 19.13 24.67 -11.45
C ILE A 122 19.85 24.15 -10.22
N ALA A 123 19.18 24.20 -9.09
CA ALA A 123 19.65 23.58 -7.86
C ALA A 123 19.42 22.08 -7.93
N THR A 124 20.43 21.27 -7.61
CA THR A 124 20.33 19.81 -7.60
C THR A 124 21.01 19.19 -6.39
N SER A 125 20.44 18.09 -5.89
CA SER A 125 21.04 17.22 -4.87
C SER A 125 21.83 16.05 -5.48
N ARG A 126 21.89 15.98 -6.81
CA ARG A 126 22.53 14.91 -7.59
C ARG A 126 23.46 15.49 -8.67
N PRO A 127 24.54 16.18 -8.28
CA PRO A 127 25.44 16.83 -9.24
C PRO A 127 26.06 15.84 -10.25
N GLU A 128 26.24 14.57 -9.87
CA GLU A 128 26.67 13.47 -10.75
C GLU A 128 25.72 13.23 -11.93
N ALA A 129 24.41 13.40 -11.71
CA ALA A 129 23.37 13.16 -12.71
C ALA A 129 23.05 14.41 -13.53
N PHE A 130 23.63 15.56 -13.20
CA PHE A 130 23.27 16.84 -13.81
C PHE A 130 23.49 16.88 -15.32
N GLN A 131 24.52 16.20 -15.83
CA GLN A 131 24.78 16.14 -17.27
C GLN A 131 23.70 15.36 -18.03
N VAL A 132 23.15 14.32 -17.41
CA VAL A 132 22.01 13.55 -17.95
C VAL A 132 20.73 14.39 -17.84
N LEU A 133 20.51 15.04 -16.69
CA LEU A 133 19.39 15.96 -16.48
C LEU A 133 19.36 17.04 -17.56
N ARG A 134 20.51 17.62 -17.90
CA ARG A 134 20.65 18.66 -18.94
C ARG A 134 20.06 18.25 -20.29
N GLN A 135 20.12 16.97 -20.65
CA GLN A 135 19.55 16.46 -21.90
C GLN A 135 18.02 16.33 -21.86
N LYS A 136 17.44 16.21 -20.66
CA LYS A 136 16.00 16.08 -20.44
C LYS A 136 15.31 17.44 -20.24
N LEU A 137 16.07 18.51 -19.94
CA LEU A 137 15.50 19.82 -19.66
C LEU A 137 14.83 20.43 -20.91
N PRO A 138 13.74 21.20 -20.73
CA PRO A 138 13.11 21.90 -21.84
C PRO A 138 14.08 22.89 -22.50
N LYS A 139 14.07 22.96 -23.84
CA LYS A 139 14.94 23.89 -24.60
C LYS A 139 14.76 25.36 -24.20
N SER A 140 13.60 25.73 -23.66
CA SER A 140 13.30 27.08 -23.18
C SER A 140 14.18 27.54 -22.00
N PHE A 141 14.89 26.62 -21.34
CA PHE A 141 15.76 26.88 -20.19
C PHE A 141 17.12 27.47 -20.61
N GLY A 142 17.45 27.44 -21.90
CA GLY A 142 18.73 27.94 -22.40
C GLY A 142 19.90 27.14 -21.83
N GLU A 143 20.98 27.82 -21.43
CA GLU A 143 22.16 27.17 -20.82
C GLU A 143 21.91 26.85 -19.34
N PRO A 144 21.86 25.57 -18.93
CA PRO A 144 21.62 25.22 -17.53
C PRO A 144 22.89 25.39 -16.69
N ILE A 145 22.81 26.22 -15.64
CA ILE A 145 23.88 26.44 -14.67
C ILE A 145 23.57 25.61 -13.42
N MET A 146 24.49 24.72 -13.04
CA MET A 146 24.34 23.89 -11.86
C MET A 146 24.59 24.69 -10.58
N ALA A 147 23.66 24.59 -9.64
CA ALA A 147 23.86 24.94 -8.25
C ALA A 147 23.62 23.70 -7.37
N PHE A 148 24.27 23.62 -6.21
CA PHE A 148 24.12 22.50 -5.29
C PHE A 148 23.17 22.87 -4.15
N SER A 149 22.24 21.98 -3.83
CA SER A 149 21.37 22.13 -2.65
C SER A 149 21.00 20.74 -2.12
N GLY A 150 20.76 20.63 -0.81
CA GLY A 150 20.38 19.37 -0.18
C GLY A 150 19.04 18.86 -0.70
N GLU A 151 18.84 17.54 -0.70
CA GLU A 151 17.57 16.96 -1.15
C GLU A 151 16.39 17.43 -0.28
N ARG A 152 16.63 17.59 1.02
CA ARG A 152 15.65 18.14 1.97
C ARG A 152 15.24 19.57 1.59
N ASP A 153 16.20 20.42 1.25
CA ASP A 153 15.96 21.82 0.86
C ASP A 153 15.21 21.91 -0.47
N ILE A 154 15.56 21.06 -1.43
CA ILE A 154 14.84 20.97 -2.72
C ILE A 154 13.39 20.55 -2.48
N HIS A 155 13.15 19.53 -1.67
CA HIS A 155 11.78 19.10 -1.33
C HIS A 155 11.01 20.21 -0.61
N ALA A 156 11.62 20.87 0.37
CA ALA A 156 11.02 21.99 1.10
C ALA A 156 10.67 23.16 0.17
N ALA A 157 11.54 23.50 -0.77
CA ALA A 157 11.33 24.57 -1.75
C ALA A 157 10.19 24.25 -2.73
N ILE A 158 10.13 23.01 -3.23
CA ILE A 158 9.03 22.54 -4.08
C ILE A 158 7.71 22.60 -3.31
N LEU A 159 7.70 22.13 -2.05
CA LEU A 159 6.53 22.19 -1.19
C LEU A 159 6.06 23.63 -0.96
N ALA A 160 6.97 24.53 -0.59
CA ALA A 160 6.64 25.95 -0.37
C ALA A 160 6.02 26.61 -1.62
N THR A 161 6.46 26.19 -2.81
CA THR A 161 6.04 26.81 -4.08
C THR A 161 4.82 26.14 -4.71
N ARG A 162 4.63 24.84 -4.51
CA ARG A 162 3.64 24.01 -5.22
C ARG A 162 2.76 23.15 -4.33
N ASN A 163 2.68 23.47 -3.03
CA ASN A 163 1.81 22.80 -2.06
C ASN A 163 0.40 22.53 -2.61
N ARG A 164 -0.29 23.55 -3.13
CA ARG A 164 -1.68 23.41 -3.61
C ARG A 164 -1.82 22.37 -4.73
N GLN A 165 -0.89 22.35 -5.69
CA GLN A 165 -0.92 21.40 -6.80
C GLN A 165 -0.62 19.98 -6.33
N LEU A 166 0.38 19.81 -5.44
CA LEU A 166 0.70 18.50 -4.86
C LEU A 166 -0.45 17.94 -4.00
N THR A 167 -1.09 18.80 -3.21
CA THR A 167 -2.25 18.43 -2.39
C THR A 167 -3.43 18.03 -3.27
N GLN A 168 -3.76 18.82 -4.30
CA GLN A 168 -4.83 18.48 -5.24
C GLN A 168 -4.51 17.17 -5.98
N LYS A 169 -3.28 16.99 -6.45
CA LYS A 169 -2.82 15.76 -7.08
C LYS A 169 -3.05 14.57 -6.16
N ALA A 170 -2.64 14.64 -4.89
CA ALA A 170 -2.81 13.55 -3.92
C ALA A 170 -4.27 13.14 -3.68
N GLU A 171 -5.21 14.09 -3.80
CA GLU A 171 -6.65 13.86 -3.67
C GLU A 171 -7.26 13.28 -4.97
N THR A 172 -6.73 13.66 -6.14
CA THR A 172 -7.36 13.34 -7.44
C THR A 172 -6.59 12.35 -8.32
N ARG A 173 -5.58 11.63 -7.79
CA ARG A 173 -4.70 10.79 -8.63
C ARG A 173 -5.41 9.69 -9.41
N VAL A 174 -6.31 8.94 -8.77
CA VAL A 174 -7.03 7.84 -9.41
C VAL A 174 -8.02 8.41 -10.41
N ALA A 175 -8.16 7.78 -11.58
CA ALA A 175 -9.10 8.20 -12.62
C ALA A 175 -10.56 8.23 -12.09
N GLU A 176 -11.37 9.16 -12.58
CA GLU A 176 -12.72 9.41 -12.04
C GLU A 176 -13.69 8.23 -12.23
N ASP A 177 -13.50 7.42 -13.27
CA ASP A 177 -14.27 6.21 -13.53
C ASP A 177 -13.96 5.07 -12.55
N GLU A 178 -12.80 5.11 -11.90
CA GLU A 178 -12.35 4.12 -10.91
C GLU A 178 -12.24 4.68 -9.49
N SER A 179 -12.71 5.91 -9.24
CA SER A 179 -12.65 6.56 -7.93
C SER A 179 -14.03 6.68 -7.27
N CYS A 180 -14.05 6.60 -5.94
CA CYS A 180 -15.19 6.86 -5.08
C CYS A 180 -15.64 8.33 -5.06
N ARG A 181 -14.95 9.26 -5.75
CA ARG A 181 -15.35 10.68 -5.81
C ARG A 181 -16.79 10.90 -6.26
N PHE A 182 -17.36 10.00 -7.06
CA PHE A 182 -18.76 10.11 -7.49
C PHE A 182 -19.76 10.05 -6.32
N TRP A 183 -19.38 9.50 -5.16
CA TRP A 183 -20.21 9.46 -3.95
C TRP A 183 -20.47 10.84 -3.33
N TYR A 184 -19.75 11.90 -3.74
CA TYR A 184 -20.11 13.28 -3.39
C TYR A 184 -21.42 13.74 -4.05
N GLY A 185 -21.83 13.10 -5.15
CA GLY A 185 -23.12 13.38 -5.78
C GLY A 185 -24.31 12.89 -4.94
N ALA A 186 -25.45 13.58 -5.04
CA ALA A 186 -26.69 13.14 -4.39
C ALA A 186 -27.23 11.83 -5.00
N THR A 187 -26.98 11.59 -6.30
CA THR A 187 -27.52 10.45 -7.05
C THR A 187 -27.26 9.09 -6.41
N PRO A 188 -26.02 8.66 -6.11
CA PRO A 188 -25.78 7.35 -5.53
C PRO A 188 -26.40 7.19 -4.13
N ARG A 189 -26.42 8.25 -3.32
CA ARG A 189 -27.07 8.26 -2.00
C ARG A 189 -28.59 8.14 -2.11
N ASN A 190 -29.19 8.84 -3.06
CA ASN A 190 -30.63 8.77 -3.32
C ASN A 190 -31.03 7.38 -3.81
N ILE A 191 -30.24 6.78 -4.72
CA ILE A 191 -30.47 5.40 -5.18
C ILE A 191 -30.42 4.43 -4.00
N LEU A 192 -29.38 4.50 -3.16
CA LEU A 192 -29.27 3.63 -1.98
C LEU A 192 -30.45 3.82 -1.02
N THR A 193 -30.86 5.07 -0.78
CA THR A 193 -32.01 5.39 0.08
C THR A 193 -33.32 4.83 -0.50
N MET A 194 -33.54 4.97 -1.80
CA MET A 194 -34.71 4.41 -2.48
C MET A 194 -34.72 2.89 -2.45
N LEU A 195 -33.56 2.22 -2.55
CA LEU A 195 -33.46 0.77 -2.43
C LEU A 195 -33.81 0.30 -1.01
N ILE A 196 -33.31 0.99 0.02
CA ILE A 196 -33.63 0.70 1.42
C ILE A 196 -35.13 0.89 1.69
N LEU A 197 -35.69 2.01 1.26
CA LEU A 197 -37.12 2.30 1.43
C LEU A 197 -37.98 1.31 0.64
N GLY A 198 -37.59 0.98 -0.59
CA GLY A 198 -38.28 -0.02 -1.41
C GLY A 198 -38.28 -1.40 -0.77
N LEU A 199 -37.15 -1.84 -0.20
CA LEU A 199 -37.06 -3.09 0.55
C LEU A 199 -37.96 -3.05 1.80
N PHE A 200 -37.96 -1.94 2.54
CA PHE A 200 -38.81 -1.77 3.71
C PHE A 200 -40.30 -1.84 3.34
N CYS A 201 -40.73 -1.12 2.29
CA CYS A 201 -42.09 -1.18 1.78
C CYS A 201 -42.47 -2.59 1.29
N ALA A 202 -41.56 -3.32 0.64
CA ALA A 202 -41.80 -4.69 0.20
C ALA A 202 -42.02 -5.65 1.39
N VAL A 203 -41.22 -5.50 2.46
CA VAL A 203 -41.39 -6.29 3.69
C VAL A 203 -42.75 -6.02 4.34
N LEU A 204 -43.22 -4.76 4.34
CA LEU A 204 -44.54 -4.42 4.91
C LEU A 204 -45.71 -4.88 4.04
N ALA A 205 -45.61 -4.72 2.72
CA ALA A 205 -46.70 -5.02 1.79
C ALA A 205 -46.82 -6.52 1.46
N ALA A 206 -45.69 -7.24 1.39
CA ALA A 206 -45.64 -8.64 1.01
C ALA A 206 -44.54 -9.39 1.81
N PRO A 207 -44.72 -9.58 3.14
CA PRO A 207 -43.68 -10.11 4.01
C PRO A 207 -43.23 -11.52 3.60
N VAL A 208 -44.16 -12.44 3.35
CA VAL A 208 -43.82 -13.85 3.04
C VAL A 208 -43.05 -13.98 1.71
N PRO A 209 -43.51 -13.42 0.57
CA PRO A 209 -42.76 -13.46 -0.68
C PRO A 209 -41.40 -12.76 -0.58
N THR A 210 -41.35 -11.60 0.10
CA THR A 210 -40.10 -10.84 0.26
C THR A 210 -39.07 -11.61 1.08
N ILE A 211 -39.48 -12.15 2.24
CA ILE A 211 -38.61 -12.98 3.08
C ILE A 211 -38.15 -14.22 2.32
N THR A 212 -39.04 -14.87 1.57
CA THR A 212 -38.71 -16.04 0.75
C THR A 212 -37.66 -15.71 -0.32
N ALA A 213 -37.83 -14.60 -1.04
CA ALA A 213 -36.86 -14.14 -2.04
C ALA A 213 -35.49 -13.83 -1.41
N LEU A 214 -35.48 -13.14 -0.27
CA LEU A 214 -34.25 -12.87 0.49
C LEU A 214 -33.60 -14.14 1.00
N THR A 215 -34.38 -15.14 1.43
CA THR A 215 -33.87 -16.46 1.82
C THR A 215 -33.20 -17.14 0.63
N PHE A 216 -33.82 -17.21 -0.54
CA PHE A 216 -33.19 -17.82 -1.71
C PHE A 216 -31.89 -17.10 -2.12
N TRP A 217 -31.87 -15.76 -2.03
CA TRP A 217 -30.65 -14.98 -2.25
C TRP A 217 -29.56 -15.28 -1.20
N ALA A 218 -29.93 -15.37 0.07
CA ALA A 218 -29.02 -15.73 1.16
C ALA A 218 -28.44 -17.14 0.97
N LEU A 219 -29.26 -18.12 0.57
CA LEU A 219 -28.82 -19.49 0.29
C LEU A 219 -27.90 -19.56 -0.92
N PHE A 220 -28.21 -18.82 -1.99
CA PHE A 220 -27.37 -18.74 -3.18
C PHE A 220 -25.99 -18.15 -2.84
N THR A 221 -25.97 -17.01 -2.14
CA THR A 221 -24.70 -16.36 -1.76
C THR A 221 -23.93 -17.16 -0.71
N LEU A 222 -24.61 -17.88 0.20
CA LEU A 222 -23.98 -18.81 1.14
C LEU A 222 -23.31 -19.95 0.37
N LEU A 223 -24.04 -20.62 -0.53
CA LEU A 223 -23.49 -21.71 -1.33
C LEU A 223 -22.28 -21.25 -2.15
N ALA A 224 -22.37 -20.09 -2.82
CA ALA A 224 -21.29 -19.56 -3.64
C ALA A 224 -20.05 -19.21 -2.80
N THR A 225 -20.22 -18.56 -1.64
CA THR A 225 -19.10 -18.20 -0.76
C THR A 225 -18.47 -19.42 -0.09
N THR A 226 -19.28 -20.40 0.34
CA THR A 226 -18.78 -21.68 0.87
C THR A 226 -18.01 -22.46 -0.19
N ALA A 227 -18.55 -22.57 -1.41
CA ALA A 227 -17.86 -23.22 -2.52
C ALA A 227 -16.52 -22.55 -2.83
N LEU A 228 -16.48 -21.21 -2.86
CA LEU A 228 -15.26 -20.45 -3.08
C LEU A 228 -14.23 -20.69 -1.96
N LYS A 229 -14.65 -20.65 -0.70
CA LYS A 229 -13.77 -20.92 0.46
C LYS A 229 -13.20 -22.33 0.42
N CYS A 230 -14.03 -23.34 0.14
CA CYS A 230 -13.61 -24.72 0.00
C CYS A 230 -12.62 -24.89 -1.17
N ALA A 231 -12.90 -24.30 -2.33
CA ALA A 231 -12.02 -24.34 -3.50
C ALA A 231 -10.67 -23.67 -3.20
N ALA A 232 -10.67 -22.50 -2.56
CA ALA A 232 -9.47 -21.82 -2.12
C ALA A 232 -8.67 -22.68 -1.13
N ALA A 233 -9.34 -23.28 -0.13
CA ALA A 233 -8.69 -24.13 0.85
C ALA A 233 -8.05 -25.37 0.23
N ILE A 234 -8.78 -26.07 -0.63
CA ILE A 234 -8.27 -27.24 -1.37
C ILE A 234 -7.06 -26.84 -2.22
N THR A 235 -7.15 -25.73 -2.95
CA THR A 235 -6.06 -25.24 -3.81
C THR A 235 -4.81 -24.93 -3.00
N THR A 236 -4.95 -24.24 -1.86
CA THR A 236 -3.82 -23.92 -0.98
C THR A 236 -3.19 -25.16 -0.36
N LEU A 237 -4.00 -26.07 0.18
CA LEU A 237 -3.50 -27.28 0.84
C LEU A 237 -2.84 -28.23 -0.16
N ARG A 238 -3.38 -28.37 -1.37
CA ARG A 238 -2.74 -29.15 -2.46
C ARG A 238 -1.40 -28.54 -2.88
N ALA A 239 -1.35 -27.23 -3.10
CA ALA A 239 -0.11 -26.54 -3.47
C ALA A 239 0.97 -26.72 -2.39
N ARG A 240 0.60 -26.64 -1.11
CA ARG A 240 1.52 -26.88 0.00
C ARG A 240 2.01 -28.32 0.06
N LYS A 241 1.12 -29.29 -0.08
CA LYS A 241 1.50 -30.71 -0.14
C LYS A 241 2.49 -30.97 -1.28
N HIS A 242 2.23 -30.40 -2.45
CA HIS A 242 3.13 -30.52 -3.60
C HIS A 242 4.48 -29.83 -3.34
N ALA A 243 4.49 -28.64 -2.73
CA ALA A 243 5.73 -27.95 -2.37
C ALA A 243 6.55 -28.69 -1.30
N GLN A 244 5.91 -29.42 -0.37
CA GLN A 244 6.61 -30.26 0.61
C GLN A 244 7.19 -31.54 -0.01
N GLN A 245 6.55 -32.06 -1.06
CA GLN A 245 7.01 -33.24 -1.81
C GLN A 245 8.08 -32.90 -2.84
N SER A 246 8.04 -31.67 -3.36
CA SER A 246 9.11 -31.11 -4.18
C SER A 246 10.30 -30.86 -3.26
N GLY A 247 11.49 -31.34 -3.63
CA GLY A 247 12.70 -31.16 -2.83
C GLY A 247 13.06 -29.68 -2.58
N PRO A 248 14.19 -29.41 -1.92
CA PRO A 248 14.61 -28.04 -1.65
C PRO A 248 14.56 -27.20 -2.94
N PRO A 249 14.09 -25.94 -2.87
CA PRO A 249 14.01 -25.09 -4.03
C PRO A 249 15.41 -24.99 -4.67
N PRO A 250 15.48 -24.90 -6.02
CA PRO A 250 16.76 -24.78 -6.71
C PRO A 250 17.59 -23.62 -6.15
N GLU A 251 18.90 -23.73 -6.30
CA GLU A 251 19.84 -22.67 -5.93
C GLU A 251 19.40 -21.37 -6.61
N ARG A 252 19.07 -20.37 -5.80
CA ARG A 252 18.42 -19.16 -6.32
C ARG A 252 19.48 -18.16 -6.75
N PRO A 253 19.29 -17.48 -7.88
CA PRO A 253 20.28 -16.55 -8.40
C PRO A 253 20.60 -15.48 -7.37
N ALA A 254 21.89 -15.24 -7.16
CA ALA A 254 22.35 -14.13 -6.33
C ALA A 254 21.94 -12.80 -6.97
N ILE A 255 21.32 -11.92 -6.20
CA ILE A 255 20.99 -10.58 -6.67
C ILE A 255 22.28 -9.76 -6.58
N ALA A 256 22.88 -9.47 -7.73
CA ALA A 256 24.15 -8.75 -7.80
C ALA A 256 24.07 -7.33 -7.23
N ARG A 257 22.91 -6.67 -7.35
CA ARG A 257 22.64 -5.34 -6.79
C ARG A 257 21.23 -5.28 -6.21
N LEU A 258 21.16 -5.01 -4.92
CA LEU A 258 19.90 -4.85 -4.20
C LEU A 258 19.28 -3.46 -4.48
N PRO A 259 17.96 -3.36 -4.70
CA PRO A 259 17.27 -2.08 -4.94
C PRO A 259 17.00 -1.33 -3.63
N VAL A 260 16.79 -0.01 -3.74
CA VAL A 260 16.22 0.77 -2.64
C VAL A 260 14.74 0.41 -2.47
N VAL A 261 14.32 0.21 -1.22
CA VAL A 261 12.92 -0.06 -0.84
C VAL A 261 12.43 1.10 0.04
N SER A 262 11.41 1.80 -0.43
CA SER A 262 10.72 2.80 0.41
C SER A 262 9.54 2.17 1.10
N VAL A 263 9.37 2.41 2.40
CA VAL A 263 8.20 1.95 3.14
C VAL A 263 7.53 3.13 3.81
N MET A 264 6.26 3.36 3.51
CA MET A 264 5.47 4.42 4.11
C MET A 264 4.79 3.92 5.38
N VAL A 265 4.88 4.72 6.43
CA VAL A 265 4.25 4.47 7.73
C VAL A 265 3.40 5.69 8.09
N PRO A 266 2.07 5.66 7.86
CA PRO A 266 1.20 6.77 8.22
C PRO A 266 0.99 6.81 9.74
N LEU A 267 1.16 7.99 10.32
CA LEU A 267 0.99 8.27 11.75
C LEU A 267 -0.08 9.35 11.92
N PHE A 268 -0.99 9.16 12.88
CA PHE A 268 -2.03 10.14 13.18
C PHE A 268 -2.50 10.06 14.64
N HIS A 269 -2.29 11.13 15.40
CA HIS A 269 -2.54 11.22 16.84
C HIS A 269 -1.81 10.13 17.64
N GLU A 270 -0.50 10.00 17.44
CA GLU A 270 0.34 9.02 18.14
C GLU A 270 1.25 9.75 19.15
N GLU A 271 1.15 9.42 20.43
CA GLU A 271 1.87 10.13 21.51
C GLU A 271 3.15 9.43 21.97
N ASP A 272 3.22 8.10 21.88
CA ASP A 272 4.34 7.32 22.42
C ASP A 272 4.72 6.08 21.57
N ILE A 273 4.55 6.17 20.25
CA ILE A 273 4.85 5.03 19.35
C ILE A 273 6.25 5.07 18.73
N ALA A 274 6.94 6.23 18.70
CA ALA A 274 8.19 6.36 17.95
C ALA A 274 9.28 5.40 18.41
N LYS A 275 9.51 5.27 19.72
CA LYS A 275 10.54 4.35 20.22
C LYS A 275 10.23 2.91 19.79
N ARG A 276 8.99 2.47 19.99
CA ARG A 276 8.52 1.12 19.62
C ARG A 276 8.61 0.89 18.11
N LEU A 277 8.25 1.88 17.31
CA LEU A 277 8.34 1.83 15.84
C LEU A 277 9.80 1.72 15.39
N VAL A 278 10.70 2.56 15.94
CA VAL A 278 12.15 2.51 15.66
C VAL A 278 12.73 1.16 16.05
N ASP A 279 12.36 0.61 17.21
CA ASP A 279 12.84 -0.69 17.66
C ASP A 279 12.32 -1.84 16.77
N ARG A 280 11.03 -1.84 16.41
CA ARG A 280 10.41 -2.87 15.55
C ARG A 280 10.99 -2.85 14.14
N LEU A 281 11.03 -1.69 13.49
CA LEU A 281 11.60 -1.56 12.14
C LEU A 281 13.13 -1.66 12.14
N GLY A 282 13.77 -1.37 13.28
CA GLY A 282 15.21 -1.57 13.51
C GLY A 282 15.63 -3.03 13.32
N ARG A 283 14.75 -3.99 13.65
CA ARG A 283 14.99 -5.44 13.51
C ARG A 283 15.04 -5.93 12.06
N LEU A 284 14.58 -5.14 11.09
CA LEU A 284 14.69 -5.50 9.67
C LEU A 284 16.16 -5.67 9.27
N THR A 285 16.51 -6.84 8.74
CA THR A 285 17.87 -7.25 8.38
C THR A 285 18.30 -6.77 6.99
N TYR A 286 17.44 -6.04 6.29
CA TYR A 286 17.78 -5.40 5.03
C TYR A 286 18.86 -4.31 5.24
N PRO A 287 19.82 -4.14 4.30
CA PRO A 287 20.83 -3.09 4.42
C PRO A 287 20.16 -1.73 4.63
N LYS A 288 20.53 -1.03 5.72
CA LYS A 288 19.85 0.19 6.17
C LYS A 288 20.02 1.32 5.17
N GLU A 289 21.14 1.36 4.49
CA GLU A 289 21.46 2.27 3.39
C GLU A 289 20.55 2.10 2.16
N LEU A 290 19.89 0.94 2.00
CA LEU A 290 18.92 0.66 0.94
C LEU A 290 17.46 0.76 1.42
N LEU A 291 17.23 1.11 2.67
CA LEU A 291 15.91 1.24 3.26
C LEU A 291 15.54 2.71 3.41
N ASP A 292 14.35 3.09 2.94
CA ASP A 292 13.82 4.45 3.01
C ASP A 292 12.46 4.43 3.73
N ILE A 293 12.48 4.49 5.06
CA ILE A 293 11.26 4.54 5.87
C ILE A 293 10.74 5.98 5.90
N CYS A 294 9.54 6.15 5.37
CA CYS A 294 8.85 7.43 5.26
C CYS A 294 7.74 7.49 6.32
N LEU A 295 7.99 8.19 7.42
CA LEU A 295 6.99 8.47 8.45
C LEU A 295 6.08 9.60 7.97
N VAL A 296 4.82 9.28 7.64
CA VAL A 296 3.89 10.22 7.02
C VAL A 296 2.99 10.82 8.10
N THR A 297 3.01 12.15 8.24
CA THR A 297 2.26 12.90 9.26
C THR A 297 1.38 13.95 8.62
N GLU A 298 0.27 14.33 9.25
CA GLU A 298 -0.54 15.48 8.82
C GLU A 298 0.01 16.78 9.42
N ALA A 299 -0.08 17.88 8.68
CA ALA A 299 0.50 19.17 9.10
C ALA A 299 -0.11 19.73 10.39
N ASP A 300 -1.37 19.40 10.67
CA ASP A 300 -2.11 19.83 11.85
C ASP A 300 -2.08 18.84 13.02
N ASP A 301 -1.36 17.73 12.88
CA ASP A 301 -1.11 16.77 13.97
C ASP A 301 0.15 17.17 14.76
N GLU A 302 0.00 18.22 15.57
CA GLU A 302 1.10 18.75 16.38
C GLU A 302 1.62 17.72 17.38
N THR A 303 0.74 16.88 17.93
CA THR A 303 1.07 15.82 18.88
C THR A 303 2.10 14.85 18.31
N THR A 304 1.79 14.25 17.16
CA THR A 304 2.70 13.29 16.51
C THR A 304 3.98 13.98 16.05
N ARG A 305 3.89 15.20 15.51
CA ARG A 305 5.05 15.96 15.02
C ARG A 305 6.01 16.34 16.14
N ALA A 306 5.49 16.79 17.29
CA ALA A 306 6.30 17.10 18.46
C ALA A 306 6.99 15.85 19.02
N MET A 307 6.28 14.70 19.05
CA MET A 307 6.83 13.41 19.45
C MET A 307 7.98 12.97 18.53
N LEU A 308 7.82 13.09 17.21
CA LEU A 308 8.89 12.77 16.25
C LEU A 308 10.07 13.75 16.34
N ALA A 309 9.81 15.04 16.55
CA ALA A 309 10.87 16.06 16.67
C ALA A 309 11.77 15.84 17.90
N ARG A 310 11.22 15.27 18.98
CA ARG A 310 11.97 14.88 20.19
C ARG A 310 12.65 13.51 20.07
N SER A 311 12.30 12.74 19.05
CA SER A 311 12.81 11.39 18.85
C SER A 311 14.07 11.38 17.99
N ARG A 312 15.06 10.55 18.37
CA ARG A 312 16.26 10.36 17.54
C ARG A 312 15.98 9.34 16.44
N LEU A 313 15.63 9.82 15.25
CA LEU A 313 15.40 8.96 14.09
C LEU A 313 16.72 8.57 13.40
N PRO A 314 16.89 7.29 13.00
CA PRO A 314 18.01 6.88 12.16
C PRO A 314 17.97 7.55 10.78
N TYR A 315 19.11 7.64 10.09
CA TYR A 315 19.19 8.25 8.75
C TYR A 315 18.24 7.63 7.71
N TRP A 316 17.98 6.33 7.81
CA TRP A 316 17.07 5.57 6.95
C TRP A 316 15.58 5.75 7.31
N MET A 317 15.27 6.61 8.29
CA MET A 317 13.92 7.05 8.62
C MET A 317 13.80 8.56 8.46
N ARG A 318 12.73 9.03 7.81
CA ARG A 318 12.48 10.46 7.64
C ARG A 318 11.00 10.79 7.71
N VAL A 319 10.70 12.02 8.11
CA VAL A 319 9.32 12.52 8.21
C VAL A 319 8.92 13.19 6.90
N ILE A 320 7.73 12.86 6.41
CA ILE A 320 7.03 13.58 5.35
C ILE A 320 5.78 14.18 5.96
N THR A 321 5.72 15.50 6.00
CA THR A 321 4.54 16.21 6.48
C THR A 321 3.63 16.53 5.31
N VAL A 322 2.42 15.96 5.36
CA VAL A 322 1.35 16.18 4.39
C VAL A 322 0.66 17.50 4.76
N PRO A 323 0.61 18.47 3.84
CA PRO A 323 -0.08 19.74 4.07
C PRO A 323 -1.57 19.55 4.36
N THR A 324 -2.24 20.55 4.92
CA THR A 324 -3.71 20.51 5.04
C THR A 324 -4.35 20.56 3.65
N GLY A 325 -5.29 19.65 3.40
CA GLY A 325 -6.05 19.55 2.15
C GLY A 325 -7.56 19.61 2.36
N SER A 326 -8.32 19.31 1.31
CA SER A 326 -9.77 19.18 1.40
C SER A 326 -10.19 17.85 2.06
N LEU A 327 -9.30 16.86 2.02
CA LEU A 327 -9.47 15.55 2.65
C LEU A 327 -8.38 15.30 3.68
N LYS A 328 -8.72 14.51 4.69
CA LYS A 328 -7.77 13.94 5.64
C LYS A 328 -8.01 12.44 5.74
N THR A 329 -7.26 11.68 4.93
CA THR A 329 -7.41 10.22 4.82
C THR A 329 -6.05 9.55 4.64
N LYS A 330 -5.90 8.32 5.12
CA LYS A 330 -4.70 7.48 4.88
C LYS A 330 -4.31 7.42 3.39
N PRO A 331 -5.20 7.09 2.42
CA PRO A 331 -4.84 7.04 1.02
C PRO A 331 -4.32 8.36 0.45
N ARG A 332 -4.87 9.51 0.88
CA ARG A 332 -4.35 10.83 0.49
C ARG A 332 -2.92 11.02 0.98
N ALA A 333 -2.67 10.72 2.25
CA ALA A 333 -1.34 10.84 2.85
C ALA A 333 -0.31 9.96 2.12
N LEU A 334 -0.68 8.71 1.81
CA LEU A 334 0.15 7.78 1.03
C LEU A 334 0.41 8.30 -0.40
N ASN A 335 -0.62 8.81 -1.08
CA ASN A 335 -0.46 9.40 -2.43
C ASN A 335 0.49 10.59 -2.44
N PHE A 336 0.42 11.43 -1.42
CA PHE A 336 1.33 12.57 -1.27
C PHE A 336 2.76 12.11 -1.01
N ALA A 337 2.96 11.20 -0.07
CA ALA A 337 4.27 10.67 0.30
C ALA A 337 4.94 9.87 -0.83
N LEU A 338 4.16 9.24 -1.71
CA LEU A 338 4.67 8.45 -2.83
C LEU A 338 5.63 9.25 -3.74
N ASP A 339 5.35 10.54 -3.97
CA ASP A 339 6.20 11.38 -4.83
C ASP A 339 7.60 11.63 -4.25
N PHE A 340 7.73 11.51 -2.92
CA PHE A 340 8.99 11.71 -2.21
C PHE A 340 9.73 10.41 -1.94
N CYS A 341 9.12 9.25 -2.19
CA CYS A 341 9.78 7.95 -1.99
C CYS A 341 10.95 7.77 -2.96
N ARG A 342 12.05 7.13 -2.51
CA ARG A 342 13.26 6.90 -3.31
C ARG A 342 13.30 5.52 -3.98
N GLY A 343 12.62 4.54 -3.38
CA GLY A 343 12.68 3.14 -3.77
C GLY A 343 11.98 2.82 -5.08
N SER A 344 12.45 1.76 -5.74
CA SER A 344 11.76 1.14 -6.88
C SER A 344 10.65 0.18 -6.44
N ILE A 345 10.70 -0.24 -5.17
CA ILE A 345 9.66 -0.98 -4.46
C ILE A 345 9.07 -0.07 -3.39
N ILE A 346 7.75 0.00 -3.34
CA ILE A 346 6.99 0.81 -2.37
C ILE A 346 6.25 -0.12 -1.42
N GLY A 347 6.58 -0.05 -0.14
CA GLY A 347 5.95 -0.76 0.96
C GLY A 347 4.98 0.13 1.73
N VAL A 348 4.01 -0.49 2.41
CA VAL A 348 3.16 0.18 3.41
C VAL A 348 3.15 -0.66 4.69
N TYR A 349 3.43 -0.01 5.82
CA TYR A 349 3.20 -0.51 7.16
C TYR A 349 2.29 0.43 7.94
N ASP A 350 1.57 -0.10 8.92
CA ASP A 350 0.89 0.68 9.96
C ASP A 350 1.82 0.91 11.17
N ALA A 351 1.44 1.82 12.05
CA ALA A 351 2.32 2.32 13.13
C ALA A 351 2.64 1.24 14.18
N GLU A 352 1.72 0.30 14.37
CA GLU A 352 1.81 -0.82 15.29
C GLU A 352 2.48 -2.07 14.70
N ASP A 353 2.86 -2.05 13.43
CA ASP A 353 3.36 -3.24 12.75
C ASP A 353 4.72 -3.71 13.28
N ALA A 354 4.83 -5.02 13.47
CA ALA A 354 6.06 -5.72 13.80
C ALA A 354 6.37 -6.78 12.73
N PRO A 355 7.02 -6.40 11.61
CA PRO A 355 7.34 -7.31 10.52
C PRO A 355 8.44 -8.31 10.90
N ASP A 356 8.43 -9.49 10.25
CA ASP A 356 9.53 -10.45 10.32
C ASP A 356 10.87 -9.79 9.94
N PRO A 357 11.99 -10.12 10.62
CA PRO A 357 13.29 -9.49 10.38
C PRO A 357 13.79 -9.58 8.93
N ASP A 358 13.51 -10.67 8.21
CA ASP A 358 13.98 -10.90 6.84
C ASP A 358 12.97 -10.51 5.75
N GLN A 359 11.84 -9.89 6.13
CA GLN A 359 10.71 -9.64 5.25
C GLN A 359 11.10 -8.93 3.95
N ILE A 360 11.84 -7.82 4.04
CA ILE A 360 12.23 -7.03 2.87
C ILE A 360 13.14 -7.82 1.92
N HIS A 361 14.06 -8.64 2.44
CA HIS A 361 14.89 -9.52 1.61
C HIS A 361 14.03 -10.48 0.80
N ARG A 362 13.00 -11.06 1.42
CA ARG A 362 12.08 -11.99 0.76
C ARG A 362 11.25 -11.31 -0.32
N ILE A 363 10.77 -10.09 -0.07
CA ILE A 363 10.02 -9.28 -1.04
C ILE A 363 10.88 -8.94 -2.26
N VAL A 364 12.07 -8.39 -2.03
CA VAL A 364 13.02 -8.01 -3.09
C VAL A 364 13.36 -9.22 -3.96
N ARG A 365 13.63 -10.35 -3.31
CA ARG A 365 13.92 -11.61 -3.99
C ARG A 365 12.77 -12.08 -4.86
N LEU A 366 11.55 -12.08 -4.33
CA LEU A 366 10.39 -12.51 -5.11
C LEU A 366 10.10 -11.59 -6.29
N PHE A 367 10.25 -10.27 -6.15
CA PHE A 367 10.15 -9.36 -7.29
C PHE A 367 11.27 -9.55 -8.31
N HIS A 368 12.46 -10.00 -7.91
CA HIS A 368 13.52 -10.36 -8.84
C HIS A 368 13.20 -11.66 -9.61
N GLU A 369 12.57 -12.63 -8.94
CA GLU A 369 12.19 -13.94 -9.50
C GLU A 369 10.88 -13.91 -10.32
N ARG A 370 10.15 -12.79 -10.33
CA ARG A 370 8.85 -12.65 -11.02
C ARG A 370 8.92 -11.62 -12.13
N GLY A 371 8.10 -11.82 -13.17
CA GLY A 371 7.96 -10.86 -14.24
C GLY A 371 7.29 -9.55 -13.81
N PRO A 372 7.21 -8.57 -14.71
CA PRO A 372 6.61 -7.26 -14.44
C PRO A 372 5.09 -7.33 -14.21
N GLU A 373 4.41 -8.41 -14.61
CA GLU A 373 2.99 -8.64 -14.36
C GLU A 373 2.67 -8.82 -12.87
N VAL A 374 3.62 -9.32 -12.07
CA VAL A 374 3.48 -9.36 -10.61
C VAL A 374 3.81 -7.99 -10.06
N ALA A 375 2.77 -7.18 -9.86
CA ALA A 375 2.89 -5.80 -9.42
C ALA A 375 2.84 -5.65 -7.90
N CYS A 376 2.19 -6.59 -7.20
CA CYS A 376 1.98 -6.53 -5.76
C CYS A 376 2.36 -7.86 -5.08
N LEU A 377 3.06 -7.75 -3.96
CA LEU A 377 3.31 -8.83 -3.02
C LEU A 377 2.66 -8.48 -1.68
N GLN A 378 1.74 -9.33 -1.23
CA GLN A 378 1.04 -9.21 0.05
C GLN A 378 1.62 -10.24 1.03
N GLY A 379 2.13 -9.77 2.17
CA GLY A 379 2.51 -10.65 3.27
C GLY A 379 1.32 -11.09 4.12
N GLN A 380 1.58 -11.93 5.11
CA GLN A 380 0.59 -12.43 6.05
C GLN A 380 0.50 -11.51 7.26
N LEU A 381 -0.70 -11.36 7.79
CA LEU A 381 -0.92 -10.67 9.06
C LEU A 381 -1.20 -11.68 10.17
N ASP A 382 -0.75 -11.34 11.36
CA ASP A 382 -0.99 -12.10 12.59
C ASP A 382 -0.94 -11.18 13.81
N PHE A 383 -1.28 -11.70 14.99
CA PHE A 383 -1.39 -10.87 16.20
C PHE A 383 -0.48 -11.32 17.32
N TYR A 384 0.16 -10.35 17.98
CA TYR A 384 0.98 -10.60 19.16
C TYR A 384 0.14 -10.73 20.45
N ASN A 385 -1.01 -10.07 20.55
CA ASN A 385 -1.89 -10.11 21.74
C ASN A 385 -2.96 -11.24 21.70
N THR A 386 -2.65 -12.37 21.06
CA THR A 386 -3.61 -13.46 20.79
C THR A 386 -4.30 -13.99 22.06
N SER A 387 -3.59 -14.12 23.18
CA SER A 387 -4.08 -14.72 24.42
C SER A 387 -4.98 -13.80 25.27
N LYS A 388 -5.10 -12.51 24.92
CA LYS A 388 -5.70 -11.48 25.78
C LYS A 388 -7.15 -11.79 26.18
N ASN A 389 -8.04 -12.07 25.22
CA ASN A 389 -9.42 -12.44 25.53
C ASN A 389 -10.09 -13.25 24.39
N TRP A 390 -11.40 -13.46 24.48
CA TRP A 390 -12.13 -14.21 23.46
C TRP A 390 -12.10 -13.53 22.08
N PHE A 391 -12.21 -12.20 22.03
CA PHE A 391 -12.13 -11.43 20.79
C PHE A 391 -10.76 -11.59 20.12
N SER A 392 -9.66 -11.40 20.86
CA SER A 392 -8.31 -11.54 20.29
C SER A 392 -8.08 -12.94 19.73
N ARG A 393 -8.56 -14.00 20.41
CA ARG A 393 -8.48 -15.39 19.91
C ARG A 393 -9.26 -15.57 18.61
N CYS A 394 -10.52 -15.11 18.56
CA CYS A 394 -11.35 -15.21 17.36
C CYS A 394 -10.75 -14.45 16.18
N PHE A 395 -10.28 -13.22 16.43
CA PHE A 395 -9.63 -12.36 15.43
C PHE A 395 -8.38 -13.03 14.85
N THR A 396 -7.55 -13.64 15.70
CA THR A 396 -6.38 -14.41 15.28
C THR A 396 -6.75 -15.62 14.42
N ILE A 397 -7.78 -16.39 14.79
CA ILE A 397 -8.21 -17.56 13.99
C ILE A 397 -8.70 -17.11 12.61
N GLU A 398 -9.48 -16.04 12.56
CA GLU A 398 -10.02 -15.49 11.32
C GLU A 398 -8.89 -15.07 10.36
N TYR A 399 -7.91 -14.30 10.85
CA TYR A 399 -6.77 -13.88 10.04
C TYR A 399 -5.87 -15.05 9.64
N ALA A 400 -5.68 -16.02 10.52
CA ALA A 400 -4.93 -17.24 10.20
C ALA A 400 -5.60 -17.99 9.03
N ALA A 401 -6.92 -18.14 9.05
CA ALA A 401 -7.67 -18.71 7.93
C ALA A 401 -7.56 -17.82 6.67
N TRP A 402 -7.75 -16.52 6.80
CA TRP A 402 -7.76 -15.58 5.68
C TRP A 402 -6.42 -15.53 4.94
N PHE A 403 -5.32 -15.22 5.65
CA PHE A 403 -3.99 -15.00 5.06
C PHE A 403 -3.25 -16.28 4.70
N ARG A 404 -3.58 -17.43 5.33
CA ARG A 404 -2.84 -18.69 5.10
C ARG A 404 -3.61 -19.74 4.34
N ILE A 405 -4.94 -19.62 4.21
CA ILE A 405 -5.78 -20.56 3.47
C ILE A 405 -6.51 -19.86 2.32
N ILE A 406 -7.33 -18.84 2.63
CA ILE A 406 -8.27 -18.27 1.68
C ILE A 406 -7.56 -17.42 0.62
N LEU A 407 -6.88 -16.33 1.00
CA LEU A 407 -6.20 -15.44 0.05
C LEU A 407 -5.16 -16.16 -0.83
N PRO A 408 -4.30 -17.06 -0.28
CA PRO A 408 -3.36 -17.81 -1.12
C PRO A 408 -4.07 -18.72 -2.14
N GLY A 409 -5.28 -19.18 -1.82
CA GLY A 409 -6.11 -20.01 -2.70
C GLY A 409 -6.78 -19.19 -3.79
N ILE A 410 -7.37 -18.04 -3.41
CA ILE A 410 -7.93 -17.05 -4.35
C ILE A 410 -6.89 -16.63 -5.38
N ALA A 411 -5.69 -16.24 -4.94
CA ALA A 411 -4.61 -15.84 -5.83
C ALA A 411 -4.17 -16.97 -6.78
N ARG A 412 -4.05 -18.21 -6.28
CA ARG A 412 -3.69 -19.38 -7.10
C ARG A 412 -4.77 -19.77 -8.11
N MET A 413 -6.05 -19.52 -7.79
CA MET A 413 -7.16 -19.69 -8.73
C MET A 413 -7.23 -18.56 -9.77
N GLY A 414 -6.32 -17.58 -9.73
CA GLY A 414 -6.29 -16.46 -10.67
C GLY A 414 -7.44 -15.46 -10.48
N LEU A 415 -8.11 -15.50 -9.33
CA LEU A 415 -9.18 -14.57 -8.97
C LEU A 415 -8.61 -13.25 -8.44
N VAL A 416 -9.48 -12.25 -8.34
CA VAL A 416 -9.09 -10.95 -7.81
C VAL A 416 -8.78 -11.05 -6.31
N VAL A 417 -7.66 -10.49 -5.90
CA VAL A 417 -7.20 -10.50 -4.51
C VAL A 417 -7.48 -9.12 -3.90
N PRO A 418 -8.44 -8.99 -2.96
CA PRO A 418 -8.53 -7.79 -2.14
C PRO A 418 -7.30 -7.73 -1.23
N LEU A 419 -6.58 -6.61 -1.26
CA LEU A 419 -5.38 -6.40 -0.46
C LEU A 419 -5.74 -6.15 1.01
N GLY A 420 -4.80 -6.41 1.92
CA GLY A 420 -5.01 -6.45 3.36
C GLY A 420 -4.41 -5.28 4.14
N GLY A 421 -4.44 -4.05 3.61
CA GLY A 421 -4.20 -2.78 4.32
C GLY A 421 -2.77 -2.45 4.72
N THR A 422 -1.97 -3.47 5.03
CA THR A 422 -0.58 -3.38 5.41
C THR A 422 0.21 -4.61 4.92
N THR A 423 1.55 -4.54 5.03
CA THR A 423 2.48 -5.56 4.52
C THR A 423 2.30 -5.77 3.03
N LEU A 424 2.17 -4.64 2.35
CA LEU A 424 1.93 -4.54 0.93
C LEU A 424 3.14 -3.92 0.26
N PHE A 425 3.66 -4.62 -0.74
CA PHE A 425 4.81 -4.15 -1.50
C PHE A 425 4.46 -4.10 -2.97
N PHE A 426 4.69 -2.95 -3.60
CA PHE A 426 4.35 -2.68 -4.97
C PHE A 426 5.60 -2.38 -5.78
N ARG A 427 5.61 -2.80 -7.04
CA ARG A 427 6.50 -2.19 -8.03
C ARG A 427 6.03 -0.75 -8.26
N ARG A 428 6.91 0.22 -8.03
CA ARG A 428 6.58 1.65 -8.18
C ARG A 428 5.93 1.98 -9.53
N PRO A 429 6.43 1.52 -10.69
CA PRO A 429 5.82 1.87 -11.98
C PRO A 429 4.36 1.41 -12.13
N ALA A 430 4.02 0.25 -11.58
CA ALA A 430 2.65 -0.27 -11.62
C ALA A 430 1.73 0.48 -10.67
N LEU A 431 2.23 0.91 -9.51
CA LEU A 431 1.47 1.73 -8.57
C LEU A 431 1.21 3.14 -9.13
N GLU A 432 2.24 3.76 -9.73
CA GLU A 432 2.14 5.10 -10.33
C GLU A 432 1.24 5.11 -11.57
N SER A 433 1.29 4.08 -12.42
CA SER A 433 0.44 4.00 -13.62
C SER A 433 -1.06 3.92 -13.29
N LEU A 434 -1.40 3.36 -12.12
CA LEU A 434 -2.77 3.26 -11.62
C LEU A 434 -3.21 4.49 -10.79
N GLY A 435 -2.35 5.50 -10.64
CA GLY A 435 -2.63 6.67 -9.83
C GLY A 435 -2.57 6.42 -8.31
N GLY A 436 -1.91 5.35 -7.84
CA GLY A 436 -1.79 5.07 -6.42
C GLY A 436 -3.10 4.61 -5.77
N TRP A 437 -3.42 5.17 -4.61
CA TRP A 437 -4.60 4.83 -3.80
C TRP A 437 -5.76 5.79 -4.08
N ASP A 438 -7.00 5.31 -4.03
CA ASP A 438 -8.15 6.22 -4.12
C ASP A 438 -8.33 6.98 -2.80
N ALA A 439 -8.05 8.29 -2.81
CA ALA A 439 -8.13 9.16 -1.62
C ALA A 439 -9.52 9.22 -0.98
N HIS A 440 -10.53 8.74 -1.71
CA HIS A 440 -11.95 8.80 -1.38
C HIS A 440 -12.54 7.45 -0.95
N ASN A 441 -11.74 6.39 -0.94
CA ASN A 441 -12.15 5.07 -0.51
C ASN A 441 -11.69 4.82 0.93
N VAL A 442 -12.55 4.22 1.75
CA VAL A 442 -12.24 3.84 3.14
C VAL A 442 -11.59 2.45 3.25
N THR A 443 -11.50 1.71 2.14
CA THR A 443 -10.69 0.51 1.95
C THR A 443 -9.94 0.64 0.62
N GLU A 444 -8.97 1.56 0.60
CA GLU A 444 -8.16 1.90 -0.58
C GLU A 444 -7.32 0.74 -1.10
N ASP A 445 -7.00 -0.18 -0.22
CA ASP A 445 -6.23 -1.40 -0.43
C ASP A 445 -7.02 -2.43 -1.25
N ALA A 446 -8.23 -2.76 -0.81
CA ALA A 446 -9.12 -3.69 -1.49
C ALA A 446 -9.45 -3.18 -2.90
N ASP A 447 -9.70 -1.87 -3.03
CA ASP A 447 -9.88 -1.18 -4.32
C ASP A 447 -8.66 -1.29 -5.24
N LEU A 448 -7.46 -0.99 -4.73
CA LEU A 448 -6.22 -1.12 -5.48
C LEU A 448 -6.01 -2.56 -5.98
N GLY A 449 -6.38 -3.56 -5.17
CA GLY A 449 -6.39 -4.97 -5.59
C GLY A 449 -7.27 -5.24 -6.82
N ILE A 450 -8.45 -4.61 -6.89
CA ILE A 450 -9.32 -4.70 -8.07
C ILE A 450 -8.69 -3.99 -9.26
N ARG A 451 -8.22 -2.75 -9.10
CA ARG A 451 -7.61 -1.98 -10.18
C ARG A 451 -6.39 -2.69 -10.76
N LEU A 452 -5.53 -3.27 -9.93
CA LEU A 452 -4.43 -4.11 -10.41
C LEU A 452 -4.92 -5.23 -11.33
N ALA A 453 -5.95 -5.97 -10.92
CA ALA A 453 -6.51 -7.05 -11.73
C ALA A 453 -7.19 -6.57 -13.02
N ARG A 454 -7.86 -5.41 -13.01
CA ARG A 454 -8.49 -4.78 -14.18
C ARG A 454 -7.47 -4.37 -15.24
N HIS A 455 -6.29 -3.95 -14.80
CA HIS A 455 -5.18 -3.53 -15.67
C HIS A 455 -4.17 -4.66 -15.95
N GLY A 456 -4.57 -5.92 -15.73
CA GLY A 456 -3.81 -7.10 -16.13
C GLY A 456 -2.67 -7.50 -15.19
N TYR A 457 -2.49 -6.78 -14.07
CA TYR A 457 -1.50 -7.13 -13.07
C TYR A 457 -1.96 -8.29 -12.17
N ARG A 458 -0.98 -8.91 -11.51
CA ARG A 458 -1.14 -10.01 -10.57
C ARG A 458 -0.63 -9.62 -9.18
N THR A 459 -1.32 -10.14 -8.18
CA THR A 459 -0.92 -10.08 -6.78
C THR A 459 -0.56 -11.48 -6.30
N GLU A 460 0.59 -11.63 -5.64
CA GLU A 460 1.00 -12.90 -5.02
C GLU A 460 1.11 -12.77 -3.50
N LEU A 461 0.79 -13.87 -2.80
CA LEU A 461 0.89 -13.96 -1.35
C LEU A 461 2.26 -14.50 -0.96
N VAL A 462 2.92 -13.85 0.00
CA VAL A 462 4.26 -14.17 0.47
C VAL A 462 4.19 -14.73 1.89
N GLU A 463 4.94 -15.79 2.17
CA GLU A 463 4.95 -16.46 3.48
C GLU A 463 5.81 -15.75 4.54
N THR A 464 5.70 -14.42 4.63
CA THR A 464 6.31 -13.59 5.67
C THR A 464 5.21 -12.91 6.46
N THR A 465 5.40 -12.79 7.77
CA THR A 465 4.37 -12.32 8.69
C THR A 465 4.71 -10.93 9.21
N THR A 466 3.68 -10.12 9.40
CA THR A 466 3.73 -8.91 10.20
C THR A 466 2.75 -9.05 11.35
N PHE A 467 3.24 -8.79 12.56
CA PHE A 467 2.44 -8.88 13.77
C PHE A 467 1.84 -7.52 14.12
N GLU A 468 0.53 -7.49 14.34
CA GLU A 468 -0.24 -6.31 14.72
C GLU A 468 -1.03 -6.56 16.03
N GLU A 469 -1.76 -5.54 16.51
CA GLU A 469 -2.61 -5.64 17.69
C GLU A 469 -4.06 -5.97 17.30
N ALA A 470 -4.60 -7.07 17.83
CA ALA A 470 -6.00 -7.41 17.63
C ALA A 470 -6.91 -6.51 18.49
N ASN A 471 -8.08 -6.17 17.95
CA ASN A 471 -9.11 -5.48 18.71
C ASN A 471 -9.69 -6.39 19.81
N CYS A 472 -9.57 -5.96 21.07
CA CYS A 472 -10.01 -6.71 22.24
C CYS A 472 -11.37 -6.27 22.80
N ARG A 473 -11.99 -5.21 22.26
CA ARG A 473 -13.23 -4.62 22.79
C ARG A 473 -14.33 -4.66 21.72
N LEU A 474 -15.55 -4.99 22.12
CA LEU A 474 -16.69 -5.18 21.21
C LEU A 474 -16.95 -3.97 20.31
N TRP A 475 -17.07 -2.76 20.89
CA TRP A 475 -17.42 -1.59 20.10
C TRP A 475 -16.31 -1.13 19.13
N PRO A 476 -15.03 -1.04 19.54
CA PRO A 476 -13.92 -0.84 18.59
C PRO A 476 -13.89 -1.89 17.46
N TRP A 477 -14.16 -3.17 17.79
CA TRP A 477 -14.28 -4.22 16.79
C TRP A 477 -15.40 -3.94 15.78
N VAL A 478 -16.61 -3.54 16.24
CA VAL A 478 -17.73 -3.18 15.37
C VAL A 478 -17.37 -1.97 14.49
N LYS A 479 -16.71 -0.95 15.04
CA LYS A 479 -16.24 0.22 14.28
C LYS A 479 -15.29 -0.17 13.17
N GLN A 480 -14.27 -0.97 13.48
CA GLN A 480 -13.30 -1.44 12.50
C GLN A 480 -13.97 -2.24 11.37
N ARG A 481 -14.85 -3.19 11.71
CA ARG A 481 -15.58 -4.00 10.72
C ARG A 481 -16.55 -3.19 9.89
N SER A 482 -17.20 -2.19 10.48
CA SER A 482 -18.11 -1.30 9.74
C SER A 482 -17.37 -0.53 8.65
N ARG A 483 -16.14 -0.08 8.93
CA ARG A 483 -15.27 0.58 7.96
C ARG A 483 -14.91 -0.34 6.80
N TRP A 484 -14.55 -1.59 7.08
CA TRP A 484 -14.20 -2.55 6.03
C TRP A 484 -15.38 -2.89 5.13
N LEU A 485 -16.55 -3.15 5.72
CA LEU A 485 -17.75 -3.49 4.96
C LEU A 485 -18.28 -2.30 4.16
N LYS A 486 -18.21 -1.09 4.72
CA LYS A 486 -18.49 0.16 4.00
C LYS A 486 -17.57 0.30 2.79
N GLY A 487 -16.28 0.10 2.97
CA GLY A 487 -15.32 0.15 1.87
C GLY A 487 -15.56 -0.90 0.81
N TYR A 488 -15.88 -2.15 1.19
CA TYR A 488 -16.29 -3.19 0.25
C TYR A 488 -17.51 -2.78 -0.57
N ALA A 489 -18.54 -2.20 0.06
CA ALA A 489 -19.71 -1.71 -0.63
C ALA A 489 -19.39 -0.53 -1.58
N MET A 490 -18.53 0.39 -1.16
CA MET A 490 -18.06 1.50 -1.99
C MET A 490 -17.26 1.00 -3.20
N THR A 491 -16.26 0.15 -2.99
CA THR A 491 -15.44 -0.49 -4.04
C THR A 491 -16.31 -1.26 -5.03
N TRP A 492 -17.25 -2.08 -4.52
CA TRP A 492 -18.18 -2.79 -5.40
C TRP A 492 -19.00 -1.83 -6.26
N SER A 493 -19.54 -0.78 -5.64
CA SER A 493 -20.38 0.22 -6.32
C SER A 493 -19.61 0.98 -7.40
N VAL A 494 -18.37 1.41 -7.14
CA VAL A 494 -17.51 2.11 -8.11
C VAL A 494 -17.31 1.24 -9.36
N HIS A 495 -16.83 0.01 -9.18
CA HIS A 495 -16.49 -0.85 -10.30
C HIS A 495 -17.72 -1.36 -11.06
N MET A 496 -18.87 -1.45 -10.40
CA MET A 496 -20.14 -1.83 -11.00
C MET A 496 -20.89 -0.68 -11.68
N ARG A 497 -20.34 0.55 -11.73
CA ARG A 497 -20.88 1.65 -12.55
C ARG A 497 -20.93 1.29 -14.04
N GLN A 498 -19.95 0.51 -14.51
CA GLN A 498 -19.84 0.07 -15.90
C GLN A 498 -19.60 -1.45 -15.97
N PRO A 499 -20.61 -2.28 -15.66
CA PRO A 499 -20.42 -3.71 -15.47
C PRO A 499 -19.94 -4.43 -16.74
N LYS A 500 -20.36 -3.96 -17.93
CA LYS A 500 -19.87 -4.50 -19.22
C LYS A 500 -18.38 -4.24 -19.43
N ARG A 501 -17.88 -3.07 -19.02
CA ARG A 501 -16.44 -2.73 -19.09
C ARG A 501 -15.66 -3.57 -18.09
N LEU A 502 -16.13 -3.64 -16.84
CA LEU A 502 -15.53 -4.47 -15.80
C LEU A 502 -15.44 -5.95 -16.22
N TRP A 503 -16.50 -6.49 -16.81
CA TRP A 503 -16.53 -7.86 -17.34
C TRP A 503 -15.46 -8.08 -18.42
N ARG A 504 -15.27 -7.12 -19.33
CA ARG A 504 -14.24 -7.20 -20.39
C ARG A 504 -12.82 -7.14 -19.84
N GLU A 505 -12.59 -6.30 -18.85
CA GLU A 505 -11.26 -6.09 -18.24
C GLU A 505 -10.84 -7.26 -17.34
N LEU A 506 -11.76 -7.77 -16.52
CA LEU A 506 -11.50 -8.89 -15.62
C LEU A 506 -11.63 -10.26 -16.29
N GLY A 507 -12.53 -10.38 -17.27
CA GLY A 507 -13.01 -11.66 -17.79
C GLY A 507 -14.03 -12.33 -16.84
N PRO A 508 -14.76 -13.36 -17.33
CA PRO A 508 -15.88 -13.98 -16.62
C PRO A 508 -15.49 -14.56 -15.25
N TRP A 509 -14.33 -15.21 -15.17
CA TRP A 509 -13.90 -15.92 -13.96
C TRP A 509 -13.58 -14.97 -12.82
N LYS A 510 -12.73 -13.96 -13.07
CA LYS A 510 -12.39 -12.93 -12.09
C LYS A 510 -13.59 -12.08 -11.72
N PHE A 511 -14.48 -11.78 -12.68
CA PHE A 511 -15.72 -11.07 -12.43
C PHE A 511 -16.64 -11.85 -11.48
N ALA A 512 -16.82 -13.16 -11.71
CA ALA A 512 -17.61 -14.01 -10.81
C ALA A 512 -17.01 -14.05 -9.39
N GLY A 513 -15.68 -14.23 -9.28
CA GLY A 513 -14.99 -14.16 -8.00
C GLY A 513 -15.18 -12.81 -7.29
N PHE A 514 -15.11 -11.70 -8.04
CA PHE A 514 -15.38 -10.36 -7.52
C PHE A 514 -16.80 -10.24 -6.95
N GLN A 515 -17.82 -10.75 -7.65
CA GLN A 515 -19.20 -10.76 -7.13
C GLN A 515 -19.32 -11.57 -5.84
N VAL A 516 -18.74 -12.78 -5.80
CA VAL A 516 -18.82 -13.64 -4.61
C VAL A 516 -18.07 -13.02 -3.42
N MET A 517 -16.88 -12.45 -3.65
CA MET A 517 -16.06 -11.88 -2.58
C MET A 517 -16.61 -10.56 -2.01
N PHE A 518 -17.17 -9.70 -2.85
CA PHE A 518 -17.68 -8.39 -2.40
C PHE A 518 -19.17 -8.45 -2.12
N LEU A 519 -20.00 -8.63 -3.16
CA LEU A 519 -21.45 -8.64 -3.02
C LEU A 519 -21.94 -9.83 -2.18
N GLY A 520 -21.33 -11.01 -2.35
CA GLY A 520 -21.63 -12.19 -1.54
C GLY A 520 -21.36 -11.94 -0.07
N THR A 521 -20.18 -11.43 0.30
CA THR A 521 -19.84 -11.09 1.69
C THR A 521 -20.79 -10.05 2.29
N LEU A 522 -21.08 -8.97 1.56
CA LEU A 522 -22.02 -7.94 2.02
C LEU A 522 -23.42 -8.51 2.25
N SER A 523 -23.90 -9.32 1.30
CA SER A 523 -25.21 -9.97 1.39
C SER A 523 -25.28 -10.91 2.58
N GLN A 524 -24.23 -11.71 2.82
CA GLN A 524 -24.17 -12.66 3.91
C GLN A 524 -24.25 -11.95 5.26
N PHE A 525 -23.43 -10.92 5.51
CA PHE A 525 -23.48 -10.20 6.78
C PHE A 525 -24.77 -9.39 6.97
N LEU A 526 -25.33 -8.83 5.89
CA LEU A 526 -26.61 -8.13 5.94
C LEU A 526 -27.77 -9.07 6.30
N LEU A 527 -27.73 -10.31 5.82
CA LEU A 527 -28.83 -11.27 5.97
C LEU A 527 -28.60 -12.27 7.11
N VAL A 528 -27.55 -12.11 7.92
CA VAL A 528 -27.29 -12.97 9.09
C VAL A 528 -28.55 -13.13 9.97
N PRO A 529 -29.29 -12.06 10.37
CA PRO A 529 -30.45 -12.25 11.24
C PRO A 529 -31.56 -13.09 10.61
N LEU A 530 -31.75 -12.98 9.29
CA LEU A 530 -32.67 -13.85 8.55
C LEU A 530 -32.18 -15.30 8.50
N MET A 531 -30.87 -15.52 8.36
CA MET A 531 -30.33 -16.88 8.38
C MET A 531 -30.42 -17.49 9.78
N TRP A 532 -30.18 -16.69 10.82
CA TRP A 532 -30.27 -17.12 12.22
C TRP A 532 -31.71 -17.37 12.68
N SER A 533 -32.71 -16.73 12.07
CA SER A 533 -34.11 -17.01 12.40
C SER A 533 -34.53 -18.45 12.08
N PHE A 534 -33.79 -19.19 11.24
CA PHE A 534 -34.04 -20.62 11.01
C PHE A 534 -33.75 -21.49 12.23
N TRP A 535 -32.96 -21.01 13.21
CA TRP A 535 -32.82 -21.69 14.50
C TRP A 535 -34.15 -21.75 15.26
N LEU A 536 -35.07 -20.81 15.04
CA LEU A 536 -36.42 -20.88 15.61
C LEU A 536 -37.13 -22.17 15.17
N ILE A 537 -37.01 -22.54 13.89
CA ILE A 537 -37.60 -23.78 13.36
C ILE A 537 -36.98 -25.00 14.02
N ALA A 538 -35.65 -25.04 14.16
CA ALA A 538 -34.95 -26.14 14.83
C ALA A 538 -35.35 -26.27 16.31
N LEU A 539 -35.70 -25.17 16.96
CA LEU A 539 -36.20 -25.12 18.34
C LEU A 539 -37.72 -25.36 18.45
N GLY A 540 -38.41 -25.63 17.34
CA GLY A 540 -39.87 -25.83 17.32
C GLY A 540 -40.69 -24.55 17.49
N LEU A 541 -40.07 -23.38 17.32
CA LEU A 541 -40.71 -22.06 17.43
C LEU A 541 -41.29 -21.60 16.07
N PRO A 542 -42.30 -20.70 16.08
CA PRO A 542 -42.89 -20.18 14.86
C PRO A 542 -41.89 -19.44 13.97
N HIS A 543 -41.97 -19.65 12.66
CA HIS A 543 -41.19 -18.93 11.65
C HIS A 543 -42.08 -18.59 10.44
N PRO A 544 -41.98 -17.40 9.83
CA PRO A 544 -42.85 -16.98 8.72
C PRO A 544 -42.83 -17.90 7.48
N LEU A 545 -41.76 -18.68 7.33
CA LEU A 545 -41.58 -19.63 6.22
C LEU A 545 -42.02 -21.07 6.55
N THR A 546 -42.45 -21.34 7.78
CA THR A 546 -42.98 -22.66 8.15
C THR A 546 -44.28 -22.91 7.38
N GLY A 547 -44.35 -24.03 6.65
CA GLY A 547 -45.50 -24.36 5.80
C GLY A 547 -45.53 -23.66 4.43
N VAL A 548 -44.62 -22.70 4.19
CA VAL A 548 -44.45 -22.04 2.88
C VAL A 548 -43.46 -22.82 2.01
N LEU A 549 -42.34 -23.23 2.59
CA LEU A 549 -41.31 -24.00 1.88
C LEU A 549 -41.57 -25.51 1.97
N PRO A 550 -41.42 -26.28 0.87
CA PRO A 550 -41.49 -27.73 0.91
C PRO A 550 -40.48 -28.33 1.89
N GLN A 551 -40.83 -29.47 2.51
CA GLN A 551 -39.97 -30.14 3.50
C GLN A 551 -38.57 -30.45 2.93
N GLN A 552 -38.48 -30.82 1.65
CA GLN A 552 -37.21 -31.11 0.98
C GLN A 552 -36.30 -29.87 0.92
N VAL A 553 -36.88 -28.69 0.68
CA VAL A 553 -36.15 -27.42 0.68
C VAL A 553 -35.66 -27.11 2.08
N MET A 554 -36.49 -27.31 3.11
CA MET A 554 -36.10 -27.11 4.51
C MET A 554 -34.95 -28.04 4.93
N LEU A 555 -34.99 -29.31 4.54
CA LEU A 555 -33.90 -30.27 4.78
C LEU A 555 -32.61 -29.84 4.05
N PHE A 556 -32.73 -29.38 2.80
CA PHE A 556 -31.59 -28.85 2.05
C PHE A 556 -30.97 -27.63 2.73
N VAL A 557 -31.78 -26.68 3.21
CA VAL A 557 -31.30 -25.50 3.96
C VAL A 557 -30.53 -25.92 5.21
N GLY A 558 -31.10 -26.82 6.02
CA GLY A 558 -30.43 -27.34 7.21
C GLY A 558 -29.10 -28.04 6.89
N ALA A 559 -29.08 -28.89 5.86
CA ALA A 559 -27.87 -29.57 5.41
C ALA A 559 -26.80 -28.57 4.91
N LEU A 560 -27.19 -27.55 4.16
CA LEU A 560 -26.29 -26.51 3.67
C LEU A 560 -25.66 -25.69 4.81
N PHE A 561 -26.44 -25.37 5.85
CA PHE A 561 -25.94 -24.67 7.04
C PHE A 561 -24.92 -25.52 7.79
N ILE A 562 -25.23 -26.78 8.06
CA ILE A 562 -24.31 -27.71 8.74
C ILE A 562 -23.03 -27.89 7.91
N LEU A 563 -23.14 -28.13 6.61
CA LEU A 563 -21.99 -28.30 5.73
C LEU A 563 -21.11 -27.04 5.69
N THR A 564 -21.72 -25.86 5.65
CA THR A 564 -21.00 -24.59 5.68
C THR A 564 -20.28 -24.40 7.03
N GLU A 565 -20.92 -24.72 8.15
CA GLU A 565 -20.30 -24.63 9.46
C GLU A 565 -19.10 -25.59 9.59
N VAL A 566 -19.26 -26.84 9.16
CA VAL A 566 -18.16 -27.83 9.12
C VAL A 566 -17.01 -27.33 8.25
N ALA A 567 -17.30 -26.75 7.08
CA ALA A 567 -16.28 -26.18 6.21
C ALA A 567 -15.55 -25.00 6.88
N ASN A 568 -16.27 -24.07 7.51
CA ASN A 568 -15.68 -22.94 8.22
C ASN A 568 -14.79 -23.42 9.39
N ILE A 569 -15.24 -24.41 10.17
CA ILE A 569 -14.46 -24.99 11.27
C ILE A 569 -13.19 -25.67 10.74
N ALA A 570 -13.30 -26.49 9.70
CA ALA A 570 -12.14 -27.17 9.10
C ALA A 570 -11.11 -26.16 8.57
N ILE A 571 -11.57 -25.10 7.90
CA ILE A 571 -10.72 -24.01 7.40
C ILE A 571 -10.07 -23.24 8.56
N GLY A 572 -10.82 -22.95 9.63
CA GLY A 572 -10.31 -22.28 10.83
C GLY A 572 -9.22 -23.09 11.54
N ILE A 573 -9.44 -24.41 11.71
CA ILE A 573 -8.46 -25.34 12.28
C ILE A 573 -7.21 -25.42 11.39
N ALA A 574 -7.38 -25.53 10.07
CA ALA A 574 -6.27 -25.56 9.13
C ALA A 574 -5.47 -24.25 9.16
N GLY A 575 -6.15 -23.10 9.15
CA GLY A 575 -5.54 -21.77 9.26
C GLY A 575 -4.73 -21.62 10.55
N ALA A 576 -5.34 -21.89 11.70
CA ALA A 576 -4.67 -21.84 13.01
C ALA A 576 -3.46 -22.78 13.08
N SER A 577 -3.55 -23.97 12.48
CA SER A 577 -2.43 -24.92 12.41
C SER A 577 -1.26 -24.37 11.59
N LEU A 578 -1.54 -23.75 10.45
CA LEU A 578 -0.52 -23.16 9.58
C LEU A 578 0.08 -21.87 10.16
N ALA A 579 -0.63 -21.22 11.08
CA ALA A 579 -0.10 -20.12 11.88
C ALA A 579 0.75 -20.60 13.08
N GLY A 580 0.88 -21.92 13.31
CA GLY A 580 1.57 -22.46 14.50
C GLY A 580 0.76 -22.35 15.79
N LYS A 581 -0.54 -22.06 15.71
CA LYS A 581 -1.43 -21.76 16.84
C LYS A 581 -2.45 -22.87 17.12
N ARG A 582 -1.99 -24.12 17.19
CA ARG A 582 -2.86 -25.30 17.41
C ARG A 582 -3.67 -25.23 18.72
N GLY A 583 -3.17 -24.53 19.73
CA GLY A 583 -3.91 -24.27 20.97
C GLY A 583 -5.22 -23.49 20.78
N LEU A 584 -5.47 -22.91 19.60
CA LEU A 584 -6.70 -22.21 19.28
C LEU A 584 -7.82 -23.11 18.72
N TRP A 585 -7.57 -24.40 18.48
CA TRP A 585 -8.57 -25.30 17.86
C TRP A 585 -9.90 -25.35 18.62
N GLY A 586 -9.86 -25.41 19.95
CA GLY A 586 -11.07 -25.43 20.78
C GLY A 586 -11.90 -24.15 20.70
N TRP A 587 -11.31 -23.04 20.24
CA TRP A 587 -12.01 -21.75 20.07
C TRP A 587 -12.63 -21.60 18.68
N VAL A 588 -12.25 -22.43 17.70
CA VAL A 588 -12.77 -22.32 16.32
C VAL A 588 -14.30 -22.44 16.25
N PRO A 589 -14.97 -23.39 16.94
CA PRO A 589 -16.43 -23.46 16.92
C PRO A 589 -17.12 -22.20 17.49
N SER A 590 -16.45 -21.46 18.37
CA SER A 590 -17.01 -20.21 18.92
C SER A 590 -17.13 -19.09 17.88
N LEU A 591 -16.47 -19.23 16.72
CA LEU A 591 -16.62 -18.30 15.60
C LEU A 591 -18.07 -18.21 15.10
N HIS A 592 -18.87 -19.27 15.30
CA HIS A 592 -20.30 -19.27 14.99
C HIS A 592 -21.03 -18.11 15.70
N VAL A 593 -20.63 -17.76 16.92
CA VAL A 593 -21.22 -16.66 17.70
C VAL A 593 -20.52 -15.32 17.42
N TYR A 594 -19.26 -15.35 17.01
CA TYR A 594 -18.48 -14.15 16.68
C TYR A 594 -18.92 -13.49 15.36
N TYR A 595 -19.08 -14.25 14.28
CA TYR A 595 -19.42 -13.68 12.96
C TYR A 595 -20.75 -12.91 12.91
N PRO A 596 -21.83 -13.33 13.61
CA PRO A 596 -23.08 -12.58 13.63
C PRO A 596 -22.96 -11.15 14.15
N LEU A 597 -21.96 -10.86 14.98
CA LEU A 597 -21.69 -9.49 15.44
C LEU A 597 -21.38 -8.54 14.25
N ALA A 598 -20.90 -9.07 13.13
CA ALA A 598 -20.64 -8.29 11.91
C ALA A 598 -21.93 -7.80 11.23
N ALA A 599 -23.11 -8.32 11.56
CA ALA A 599 -24.39 -7.77 11.10
C ALA A 599 -24.58 -6.33 11.59
N ILE A 600 -24.27 -6.09 12.88
CA ILE A 600 -24.32 -4.74 13.48
C ILE A 600 -23.36 -3.80 12.74
N ALA A 601 -22.15 -4.28 12.46
CA ALA A 601 -21.16 -3.54 11.68
C ALA A 601 -21.65 -3.22 10.25
N THR A 602 -22.36 -4.15 9.61
CA THR A 602 -22.94 -3.97 8.27
C THR A 602 -24.05 -2.91 8.27
N TYR A 603 -24.94 -2.94 9.25
CA TYR A 603 -26.01 -1.94 9.35
C TYR A 603 -25.45 -0.54 9.62
N LYS A 604 -24.44 -0.44 10.50
CA LYS A 604 -23.69 0.81 10.71
C LYS A 604 -23.05 1.29 9.40
N ALA A 605 -22.41 0.39 8.64
CA ALA A 605 -21.79 0.71 7.36
C ALA A 605 -22.79 1.28 6.34
N VAL A 606 -23.93 0.62 6.16
CA VAL A 606 -25.00 1.05 5.24
C VAL A 606 -25.55 2.41 5.65
N PHE A 607 -25.82 2.62 6.93
CA PHE A 607 -26.25 3.91 7.46
C PHE A 607 -25.22 5.01 7.18
N GLU A 608 -23.94 4.74 7.43
CA GLU A 608 -22.88 5.70 7.16
C GLU A 608 -22.69 6.00 5.68
N MET A 609 -22.93 5.07 4.76
CA MET A 609 -22.88 5.37 3.33
C MET A 609 -23.92 6.42 2.93
N VAL A 610 -25.08 6.45 3.61
CA VAL A 610 -26.14 7.43 3.34
C VAL A 610 -25.84 8.77 4.01
N VAL A 611 -25.36 8.76 5.25
CA VAL A 611 -25.24 9.97 6.09
C VAL A 611 -23.83 10.57 6.07
N LYS A 612 -22.78 9.74 6.05
CA LYS A 612 -21.36 10.13 6.17
C LYS A 612 -20.43 9.23 5.32
N PRO A 613 -20.52 9.23 3.98
CA PRO A 613 -19.86 8.25 3.12
C PRO A 613 -18.32 8.25 3.23
N PHE A 614 -17.70 9.38 3.56
CA PHE A 614 -16.24 9.50 3.69
C PHE A 614 -15.75 9.53 5.15
N TYR A 615 -16.63 9.34 6.13
CA TYR A 615 -16.23 9.32 7.54
C TYR A 615 -15.39 8.09 7.86
N TRP A 616 -14.27 8.33 8.53
CA TRP A 616 -13.32 7.34 9.01
C TRP A 616 -13.40 7.23 10.54
N ASP A 617 -13.99 6.14 11.04
CA ASP A 617 -14.09 5.85 12.47
C ASP A 617 -12.82 5.12 12.94
N LYS A 618 -11.73 5.86 13.21
CA LYS A 618 -10.43 5.30 13.65
C LYS A 618 -10.59 4.60 15.00
N THR A 619 -10.03 3.40 15.13
CA THR A 619 -9.85 2.72 16.41
C THR A 619 -8.52 3.11 17.03
N CYS A 620 -8.49 3.35 18.34
CA CYS A 620 -7.24 3.55 19.05
C CYS A 620 -6.54 2.20 19.26
N HIS A 621 -5.23 2.16 19.01
CA HIS A 621 -4.35 1.01 19.25
C HIS A 621 -3.43 1.34 20.44
N GLY A 622 -2.81 0.34 21.08
CA GLY A 622 -1.93 0.49 22.24
C GLY A 622 -2.57 0.16 23.60
N ILE A 623 -3.85 -0.21 23.64
CA ILE A 623 -4.58 -0.48 24.88
C ILE A 623 -4.10 -1.78 25.55
N ALA A 624 -3.58 -2.75 24.79
CA ALA A 624 -3.00 -3.95 25.36
C ALA A 624 -1.81 -3.69 26.29
N ASP A 625 -0.95 -2.76 25.89
CA ASP A 625 0.28 -2.44 26.61
C ASP A 625 0.01 -1.53 27.82
N GLU A 626 -0.98 -0.62 27.72
CA GLU A 626 -1.41 0.23 28.86
C GLU A 626 -1.97 -0.59 30.03
N GLU A 627 -2.70 -1.67 29.75
CA GLU A 627 -3.24 -2.56 30.78
C GLU A 627 -2.14 -3.48 31.38
N GLU A 628 -1.15 -3.92 30.60
CA GLU A 628 0.02 -4.67 31.12
C GLU A 628 0.93 -3.79 32.00
N ALA A 629 1.12 -2.52 31.64
CA ALA A 629 1.87 -1.56 32.46
C ALA A 629 1.15 -1.15 33.76
N GLN A 630 -0.17 -1.41 33.85
CA GLN A 630 -1.01 -1.09 35.01
C GLN A 630 -1.34 -2.32 35.88
N THR A 631 -0.84 -3.51 35.52
CA THR A 631 -1.00 -4.70 36.35
C THR A 631 0.23 -4.81 37.28
N PRO A 632 0.08 -4.74 38.62
CA PRO A 632 1.22 -4.71 39.56
C PRO A 632 2.07 -5.99 39.56
#